data_AF-I3DCH2-F1
#
_entry.id   AF-I3DCH2-F1
#
_cell.length_a   1.000
_cell.length_b   1.000
_cell.length_c   1.000
_cell.angle_alpha   90.00
_cell.angle_beta   90.00
_cell.angle_gamma   90.00
#
_symmetry.space_group_name_H-M   'P 1'
#
loop_
_entity.id
_entity.type
_entity.pdbx_description
1 polymer ?
#
loop_
_entity_poly.entity_id
_entity_poly.type
_entity_poly.pdbx_seq_one_letter_code
_entity_poly.pdbx_strand_id
1 'polypeptide(L)' 'MYQCTVLQIRHNLLLTFTYTANSPFTKKQRQAMLEVLYSFNATRDKTNA' A
#
# COMPACT_ATOMS: atom_id res chain seq x y z
N MET A 1 7.61 17.12 6.71
CA MET A 1 7.19 15.70 6.76
C MET A 1 6.47 15.38 5.46
N TYR A 2 6.95 14.40 4.70
CA TYR A 2 6.35 13.97 3.44
C TYR A 2 5.57 12.69 3.67
N GLN A 3 4.37 12.61 3.12
CA GLN A 3 3.50 11.45 3.23
C GLN A 3 2.98 11.05 1.85
N CYS A 4 2.97 9.76 1.58
CA CYS A 4 2.27 9.18 0.45
C CYS A 4 1.26 8.16 0.98
N THR A 5 -0.01 8.34 0.61
CA THR A 5 -1.08 7.43 0.98
C THR A 5 -1.65 6.81 -0.30
N VAL A 6 -1.68 5.48 -0.34
CA VAL A 6 -2.29 4.71 -1.42
C VAL A 6 -3.55 4.05 -0.87
N LEU A 7 -4.66 4.33 -1.52
CA LEU A 7 -5.95 3.71 -1.24
C LEU A 7 -6.20 2.66 -2.31
N GLN A 8 -6.43 1.43 -1.89
CA GLN A 8 -6.72 0.33 -2.80
C GLN A 8 -7.98 -0.40 -2.34
N ILE A 9 -8.96 -0.52 -3.24
CA ILE A 9 -10.12 -1.37 -3.00
C ILE A 9 -9.80 -2.78 -3.53
N ARG A 10 -9.86 -3.79 -2.67
CA ARG A 10 -9.76 -5.21 -3.07
C ARG A 10 -10.96 -5.98 -2.52
N HIS A 11 -11.80 -6.49 -3.42
CA HIS A 11 -13.10 -7.06 -3.07
C HIS A 11 -13.94 -6.05 -2.26
N ASN A 12 -14.36 -6.40 -1.03
CA ASN A 12 -15.09 -5.53 -0.12
C ASN A 12 -14.21 -4.84 0.95
N LEU A 13 -12.88 -4.86 0.77
CA LEU A 13 -11.94 -4.24 1.71
C LEU A 13 -11.34 -2.97 1.11
N LEU A 14 -11.34 -1.89 1.89
CA LEU A 14 -10.55 -0.69 1.62
C LEU A 14 -9.20 -0.82 2.33
N LEU A 15 -8.15 -1.05 1.56
CA LEU A 15 -6.78 -1.08 2.04
C LEU A 15 -6.19 0.32 1.98
N THR A 16 -5.62 0.77 3.09
CA THR A 16 -4.96 2.07 3.19
C THR A 16 -3.50 1.85 3.56
N PHE A 17 -2.60 2.28 2.67
CA PHE A 17 -1.17 2.20 2.90
C PHE A 17 -0.60 3.59 3.02
N THR A 18 0.08 3.86 4.13
CA THR A 18 0.66 5.18 4.40
C THR A 18 2.16 5.03 4.61
N TYR A 19 2.93 5.77 3.81
CA TYR A 19 4.38 5.85 3.93
C TYR A 19 4.79 7.29 4.24
N THR A 20 5.55 7.46 5.32
CA THR A 20 6.02 8.76 5.82
C THR A 20 7.53 8.85 5.77
N ALA A 21 8.06 9.99 5.34
CA ALA A 21 9.49 10.28 5.35
C ALA A 21 9.80 11.73 5.76
N ASN A 22 11.03 11.93 6.21
CA ASN A 22 11.54 13.25 6.59
C ASN A 22 12.03 14.05 5.38
N SER A 23 12.23 13.40 4.23
CA SER A 23 12.67 14.00 2.97
C SER A 23 11.72 13.64 1.81
N PRO A 24 11.70 14.41 0.71
CA PRO A 24 10.88 14.09 -0.45
C PRO A 24 11.24 12.73 -1.05
N PHE A 25 10.22 11.97 -1.46
CA PHE A 25 10.44 10.68 -2.11
C PHE A 25 11.03 10.85 -3.51
N THR A 26 12.17 10.21 -3.75
CA THR A 26 12.75 10.05 -5.08
C THR A 26 11.87 9.16 -5.96
N LYS A 27 12.03 9.25 -7.29
CA LYS A 27 11.29 8.39 -8.24
C LYS A 27 11.51 6.89 -7.96
N LYS A 28 12.73 6.48 -7.64
CA LYS A 28 13.09 5.09 -7.32
C LYS A 28 12.40 4.59 -6.05
N GLN A 29 12.35 5.42 -5.00
CA GLN A 29 11.65 5.08 -3.75
C GLN A 29 10.14 4.94 -3.96
N ARG A 30 9.53 5.80 -4.78
CA ARG A 30 8.10 5.68 -5.13
C ARG A 30 7.80 4.39 -5.87
N GLN A 31 8.64 4.03 -6.84
CA GLN A 31 8.50 2.79 -7.61
C GLN A 31 8.61 1.54 -6.73
N ALA A 32 9.66 1.47 -5.90
CA ALA A 32 9.84 0.36 -4.96
C ALA A 32 8.68 0.25 -3.96
N MET A 33 8.16 1.39 -3.47
CA MET A 33 6.97 1.39 -2.62
C MET A 33 5.77 0.79 -3.35
N LEU A 34 5.48 1.23 -4.58
CA LEU A 34 4.37 0.68 -5.37
C LEU A 34 4.51 -0.83 -5.60
N GLU A 35 5.72 -1.34 -5.85
CA GLU A 35 5.99 -2.77 -6.00
C GLU A 35 5.67 -3.55 -4.71
N VAL A 36 6.06 -3.02 -3.54
CA VAL A 36 5.71 -3.61 -2.24
C VAL A 36 4.20 -3.61 -2.04
N LEU A 37 3.53 -2.48 -2.31
CA LEU A 37 2.08 -2.36 -2.14
C LEU A 37 1.30 -3.30 -3.07
N TYR A 38 1.76 -3.47 -4.31
CA TYR A 38 1.09 -4.36 -5.26
C TYR A 38 1.38 -5.84 -5.01
N SER A 39 2.54 -6.19 -4.46
CA SER A 39 2.84 -7.56 -4.02
C SER A 39 2.07 -7.98 -2.77
N PHE A 40 1.49 -7.04 -2.02
CA PHE A 40 0.60 -7.35 -0.90
C PHE A 40 -0.66 -8.07 -1.39
N ASN A 41 -0.78 -9.36 -1.06
CA ASN A 41 -1.97 -10.15 -1.30
C ASN A 41 -2.81 -10.23 -0.03
N ALA A 42 -3.90 -9.46 0.00
CA ALA A 42 -4.98 -9.68 0.95
C ALA A 42 -5.76 -10.94 0.53
N THR A 43 -5.26 -12.13 0.86
CA THR A 43 -6.05 -13.36 0.75
C THR A 43 -7.28 -13.22 1.65
N ARG A 44 -8.49 -13.39 1.08
CA ARG A 44 -9.66 -13.74 1.90
C ARG A 44 -9.33 -15.10 2.50
N ASP A 45 -8.93 -15.13 3.77
CA ASP A 45 -9.03 -16.36 4.53
C ASP A 45 -10.46 -16.86 4.38
N LYS A 46 -10.63 -18.06 3.81
CA LYS A 46 -11.91 -18.78 3.80
C LYS A 46 -12.19 -19.32 5.21
N THR A 47 -12.01 -18.51 6.23
CA THR A 47 -12.29 -18.90 7.61
C THR A 47 -13.62 -18.27 7.97
N ASN A 48 -14.64 -19.14 7.95
CA ASN A 48 -16.03 -18.95 8.37
C ASN A 48 -16.98 -18.37 7.32
N ALA A 49 -17.48 -19.25 6.46
CA ALA A 49 -18.85 -19.23 5.95
C ALA A 49 -19.51 -20.56 6.31
#